data_AF-E3ZRZ7-F1
#
_entry.id   AF-E3ZRZ7-F1
#
_cell.length_a   1.000
_cell.length_b   1.000
_cell.length_c   1.000
_cell.angle_alpha   90.00
_cell.angle_beta   90.00
_cell.angle_gamma   90.00
#
_symmetry.space_group_name_H-M   'P 1'
#
loop_
_entity.id
_entity.type
_entity.pdbx_description
1 polymer ?
#
loop_
_entity_poly.entity_id
_entity_poly.type
_entity_poly.pdbx_seq_one_letter_code
_entity_poly.pdbx_strand_id
1 'polypeptide(L)' 'QKKADEEAEKKAAGGSHTVQAGETLYGIARSAYGGAGAAAGVEKIKQANGLGSNDVPVGTVLTIPQ' A
#
# COMPACT_ATOMS: atom_id res chain seq x y z
N GLN A 1 -22.32 7.68 5.58
CA GLN A 1 -20.99 7.25 6.07
C GLN A 1 -20.06 7.10 4.88
N LYS A 2 -19.21 8.10 4.61
CA LYS A 2 -18.05 8.05 3.69
C LYS A 2 -17.13 9.18 4.16
N LYS A 3 -16.25 8.89 5.11
CA LYS A 3 -15.40 9.87 5.82
C LYS A 3 -14.00 9.29 6.10
N ALA A 4 -13.41 8.64 5.11
CA ALA A 4 -12.07 8.03 5.24
C ALA A 4 -11.16 8.23 4.02
N ASP A 5 -11.61 8.96 2.99
CA ASP A 5 -10.86 9.08 1.72
C ASP A 5 -10.11 10.42 1.58
N GLU A 6 -10.28 11.35 2.52
CA GLU A 6 -9.84 12.75 2.35
C GLU A 6 -8.68 13.18 3.27
N GLU A 7 -8.12 12.28 4.09
CA GLU A 7 -6.96 12.60 4.96
C GLU A 7 -5.61 12.09 4.43
N ALA A 8 -5.56 11.44 3.26
CA ALA A 8 -4.33 10.91 2.67
C ALA A 8 -3.62 11.88 1.69
N GLU A 9 -4.15 13.07 1.43
CA GLU A 9 -3.61 13.96 0.38
C GLU A 9 -2.43 14.86 0.85
N LYS A 10 -1.92 14.68 2.07
CA LYS A 10 -0.91 15.61 2.61
C LYS A 10 0.27 14.99 3.36
N LYS A 11 0.80 13.85 2.93
CA LYS A 11 2.20 13.47 3.24
C LYS A 11 2.62 12.17 2.53
N ALA A 12 3.16 12.29 1.32
CA ALA A 12 4.33 11.57 0.85
C ALA A 12 4.43 11.75 -0.66
N ALA A 13 5.62 12.05 -1.16
CA ALA A 13 5.93 11.95 -2.58
C ALA A 13 6.03 10.46 -3.03
N GLY A 14 5.07 9.63 -2.60
CA GLY A 14 4.94 8.23 -2.90
C GLY A 14 3.67 7.98 -3.73
N GLY A 15 3.75 7.08 -4.71
CA GLY A 15 2.60 6.75 -5.55
C GLY A 15 1.48 6.08 -4.75
N SER A 16 0.25 6.17 -5.24
CA SER A 16 -0.86 5.36 -4.75
C SER A 16 -1.10 4.17 -5.67
N HIS A 17 -1.50 3.02 -5.11
CA HIS A 17 -1.85 1.83 -5.86
C HIS A 17 -3.18 1.27 -5.37
N THR A 18 -4.08 0.95 -6.30
CA THR A 18 -5.35 0.30 -5.96
C THR A 18 -5.17 -1.21 -6.10
N VAL A 19 -5.38 -1.96 -5.02
CA VAL A 19 -5.25 -3.41 -5.01
C VAL A 19 -6.20 -4.03 -6.02
N GLN A 20 -5.66 -4.78 -6.97
CA GLN A 20 -6.43 -5.52 -7.96
C GLN A 20 -6.70 -6.96 -7.53
N ALA A 21 -7.67 -7.60 -8.19
CA ALA A 21 -8.00 -8.99 -7.92
C ALA A 21 -6.78 -9.90 -8.19
N GLY A 22 -6.41 -10.71 -7.19
CA GLY A 22 -5.27 -11.60 -7.26
C GLY A 22 -3.92 -10.96 -6.88
N GLU A 23 -3.90 -9.66 -6.57
CA GLU A 23 -2.72 -9.05 -5.97
C GLU A 23 -2.61 -9.35 -4.48
N THR A 24 -1.38 -9.35 -4.00
CA THR A 24 -1.07 -9.42 -2.58
C THR A 24 -0.22 -8.22 -2.22
N LEU A 25 -0.23 -7.84 -0.94
CA LEU A 25 0.61 -6.75 -0.44
C LEU A 25 2.10 -6.95 -0.79
N TYR A 26 2.56 -8.21 -0.77
CA TYR A 26 3.91 -8.57 -1.19
C TYR A 26 4.14 -8.37 -2.69
N GLY A 27 3.18 -8.75 -3.55
CA GLY A 27 3.28 -8.52 -4.99
C GLY A 27 3.37 -7.04 -5.34
N ILE A 28 2.54 -6.21 -4.68
CA ILE A 28 2.53 -4.75 -4.84
C ILE A 28 3.87 -4.17 -4.37
N ALA A 29 4.36 -4.56 -3.20
CA ALA A 29 5.66 -4.15 -2.70
C ALA A 29 6.80 -4.59 -3.63
N ARG A 30 6.76 -5.80 -4.17
CA ARG A 30 7.75 -6.30 -5.12
C ARG A 30 7.75 -5.50 -6.42
N SER A 31 6.58 -5.10 -6.91
CA SER A 31 6.45 -4.24 -8.09
C SER A 31 7.00 -2.84 -7.83
N ALA A 32 6.80 -2.30 -6.63
CA ALA A 32 7.24 -0.94 -6.27
C ALA A 32 8.73 -0.84 -5.87
N TYR A 33 9.25 -1.81 -5.10
CA TYR A 33 10.59 -1.77 -4.50
C TYR A 33 11.54 -2.85 -5.07
N GLY A 34 11.08 -3.66 -6.01
CA GLY A 34 11.82 -4.79 -6.57
C GLY A 34 11.85 -6.03 -5.65
N GLY A 35 12.36 -7.15 -6.19
CA GLY A 35 12.37 -8.44 -5.49
C GLY A 35 13.13 -8.43 -4.17
N ALA A 36 14.31 -7.80 -4.13
CA ALA A 36 15.12 -7.70 -2.92
C ALA A 36 14.52 -6.73 -1.87
N GLY A 37 13.77 -5.71 -2.34
CA GLY A 37 13.13 -4.71 -1.49
C GLY A 37 11.73 -5.08 -1.03
N ALA A 38 11.13 -6.14 -1.56
CA ALA A 38 9.71 -6.46 -1.35
C ALA A 38 9.34 -6.62 0.12
N ALA A 39 10.17 -7.32 0.91
CA ALA A 39 9.89 -7.54 2.34
C ALA A 39 9.89 -6.22 3.14
N ALA A 40 10.91 -5.37 2.92
CA ALA A 40 10.96 -4.06 3.54
C ALA A 40 9.86 -3.12 3.01
N GLY A 41 9.50 -3.26 1.74
CA GLY A 41 8.43 -2.55 1.08
C GLY A 41 7.05 -2.85 1.68
N VAL A 42 6.78 -4.12 2.00
CA VAL A 42 5.53 -4.51 2.69
C VAL A 42 5.41 -3.76 4.01
N GLU A 43 6.46 -3.76 4.83
CA GLU A 43 6.47 -3.06 6.12
C GLU A 43 6.22 -1.54 5.95
N LYS A 44 6.88 -0.91 4.95
CA LYS A 44 6.67 0.51 4.63
C LYS A 44 5.23 0.81 4.22
N ILE A 45 4.65 0.00 3.33
CA ILE A 45 3.26 0.16 2.89
C ILE A 45 2.32 -0.06 4.07
N LYS A 46 2.56 -1.07 4.92
CA LYS A 46 1.75 -1.31 6.12
C LYS A 46 1.75 -0.11 7.05
N GLN A 47 2.92 0.43 7.36
CA GLN A 47 3.06 1.60 8.22
C GLN A 47 2.38 2.84 7.62
N ALA A 48 2.56 3.07 6.31
CA ALA A 48 1.95 4.21 5.62
C ALA A 48 0.41 4.13 5.54
N ASN A 49 -0.16 2.92 5.60
CA ASN A 49 -1.61 2.69 5.49
C ASN A 49 -2.25 2.21 6.80
N GLY A 50 -1.49 2.16 7.91
CA GLY A 50 -2.00 1.66 9.20
C GLY A 50 -2.44 0.19 9.19
N LEU A 51 -1.88 -0.64 8.30
CA LEU A 51 -2.26 -2.04 8.16
C LEU A 51 -1.57 -2.91 9.22
N GLY A 52 -2.36 -3.67 9.98
CA GLY A 52 -1.84 -4.69 10.91
C GLY A 52 -1.46 -6.01 10.22
N SER A 53 -2.16 -6.35 9.13
CA SER A 53 -2.01 -7.62 8.39
C SER A 53 -1.59 -7.40 6.94
N ASN A 54 -1.20 -8.49 6.27
CA ASN A 54 -0.96 -8.53 4.83
C ASN A 54 -2.23 -8.77 4.01
N ASP A 55 -3.34 -9.10 4.67
CA ASP A 55 -4.67 -9.18 4.07
C ASP A 55 -5.16 -7.78 3.73
N VAL A 56 -5.20 -7.47 2.44
CA VAL A 56 -5.73 -6.23 1.91
C VAL A 56 -6.86 -6.55 0.93
N PRO A 57 -8.07 -6.02 1.14
CA PRO A 57 -9.18 -6.21 0.21
C PRO A 57 -8.87 -5.67 -1.19
N VAL A 58 -9.47 -6.30 -2.19
CA VAL A 58 -9.48 -5.77 -3.56
C VAL A 58 -10.23 -4.44 -3.57
N GLY A 59 -9.68 -3.45 -4.29
CA GLY A 59 -10.22 -2.09 -4.37
C GLY A 59 -9.72 -1.16 -3.26
N THR A 60 -8.90 -1.64 -2.31
CA THR A 60 -8.24 -0.76 -1.35
C THR A 60 -7.18 0.08 -2.04
N VAL A 61 -7.19 1.39 -1.77
CA VAL A 61 -6.12 2.30 -2.21
C VAL A 61 -5.03 2.28 -1.15
N LEU A 62 -3.82 1.92 -1.56
CA LEU A 62 -2.63 1.88 -0.73
C LEU A 62 -1.68 3.02 -1.09
N THR A 63 -1.24 3.75 -0.09
CA THR A 63 -0.11 4.67 -0.18
C THR A 63 1.19 3.88 -0.25
N ILE A 64 1.99 4.09 -1.30
CA ILE A 64 3.29 3.45 -1.50
C ILE A 64 4.39 4.50 -1.34
N PRO A 65 5.02 4.61 -0.16
CA PRO A 65 6.09 5.59 0.08
C PRO A 65 7.35 5.24 -0.72
N GLN A 66 8.04 6.21 -1.32
CA GLN A 66 9.35 5.96 -1.96
C GLN A 66 10.43 5.67 -0.88
#